data_AF-A0A5K4F4V2-F1
#
_entry.id   AF-A0A5K4F4V2-F1
#
_cell.length_a   1.000
_cell.length_b   1.000
_cell.length_c   1.000
_cell.angle_alpha   90.00
_cell.angle_beta   90.00
_cell.angle_gamma   90.00
#
_symmetry.space_group_name_H-M   'P 1'
#
loop_
_entity.id
_entity.type
_entity.pdbx_description
1 polymer ?
#
loop_
_entity_poly.entity_id
_entity_poly.type
_entity_poly.pdbx_seq_one_letter_code
_entity_poly.pdbx_strand_id
1 'polypeptide(L)'
;MTTRQLCQSLPESYQINSIKIIYLTCATIMTTTFIIECILIHLVVQPYFHESAFTHTNCTFVHAHYVRKDVKCENKCSKDRSKFPCLKVIVQYLNGNKNHTVILFDNIATYNHYKFLGCATSACHHRDMDNTEWVEKFQQRIKHQHYFQCYIHTIHEDEALLYKFYTFTSVFHSIFWPIILFLLSFICLYIIYIFDKCHVWTGDQDVIV
;
A
#
# COMPACT_ATOMS: atom_id res chain seq x y z
N MET A 1 -37.22 -31.80 16.62
CA MET A 1 -36.00 -32.53 16.19
C MET A 1 -34.81 -31.84 16.82
N THR A 2 -34.07 -32.54 17.67
CA THR A 2 -32.85 -32.01 18.30
C THR A 2 -31.67 -32.09 17.33
N THR A 3 -30.68 -31.21 17.51
CA THR A 3 -29.46 -31.12 16.70
C THR A 3 -28.72 -32.46 16.54
N ARG A 4 -28.89 -33.38 17.50
CA ARG A 4 -28.34 -34.75 17.45
C ARG A 4 -28.99 -35.64 16.38
N GLN A 5 -30.29 -35.49 16.10
CA GLN A 5 -30.98 -36.31 15.09
C GLN A 5 -30.66 -35.85 13.66
N LEU A 6 -30.39 -34.55 13.46
CA LEU A 6 -30.02 -34.01 12.14
C LEU A 6 -28.61 -34.46 11.70
N CYS A 7 -27.72 -34.73 12.67
CA CYS A 7 -26.35 -35.14 12.37
C CYS A 7 -26.26 -36.62 11.95
N GLN A 8 -27.18 -37.47 12.41
CA GLN A 8 -27.23 -38.91 12.07
C GLN A 8 -27.88 -39.21 10.71
N SER A 9 -28.48 -38.23 10.04
CA SER A 9 -29.16 -38.43 8.74
C SER A 9 -28.30 -38.11 7.51
N LEU A 10 -27.06 -37.65 7.69
CA LEU A 10 -26.15 -37.31 6.59
C LEU A 10 -25.32 -38.54 6.18
N PRO A 11 -25.22 -38.86 4.88
CA PRO A 11 -24.35 -39.95 4.40
C PRO A 11 -22.90 -39.74 4.87
N GLU A 12 -22.22 -40.81 5.30
CA GLU A 12 -20.81 -40.74 5.76
C GLU A 12 -19.89 -40.08 4.73
N SER A 13 -20.11 -40.34 3.43
CA SER A 13 -19.38 -39.70 2.33
C SER A 13 -19.49 -38.18 2.33
N TYR A 14 -20.65 -37.64 2.70
CA TYR A 14 -20.87 -36.20 2.80
C TYR A 14 -20.13 -35.59 3.99
N GLN A 15 -20.09 -36.30 5.13
CA GLN A 15 -19.36 -35.85 6.31
C GLN A 15 -17.85 -35.79 6.04
N ILE A 16 -17.29 -36.84 5.43
CA ILE A 16 -15.87 -36.91 5.01
C ILE A 16 -15.55 -35.75 4.06
N ASN A 17 -16.34 -35.58 2.99
CA ASN A 17 -16.12 -34.52 2.01
C ASN A 17 -16.20 -33.12 2.64
N SER A 18 -17.14 -32.90 3.57
CA SER A 18 -17.28 -31.63 4.27
C SER A 18 -16.03 -31.32 5.10
N ILE A 19 -15.50 -32.28 5.85
CA ILE A 19 -14.29 -32.10 6.65
C ILE A 19 -13.08 -31.79 5.75
N LYS A 20 -12.91 -32.52 4.63
CA LYS A 20 -11.85 -32.24 3.65
C LYS A 20 -11.95 -30.81 3.10
N ILE A 21 -13.16 -30.37 2.72
CA ILE A 21 -13.39 -29.01 2.23
C ILE A 21 -12.99 -27.97 3.27
N ILE A 22 -13.31 -28.18 4.56
CA ILE A 22 -12.96 -27.22 5.60
C ILE A 22 -11.44 -27.17 5.82
N TYR A 23 -10.75 -28.32 5.86
CA TYR A 23 -9.27 -28.34 5.92
C TYR A 23 -8.64 -27.54 4.79
N LEU A 24 -9.06 -27.80 3.55
CA LEU A 24 -8.54 -27.12 2.36
C LEU A 24 -8.87 -25.63 2.36
N THR A 25 -10.09 -25.26 2.75
CA THR A 25 -10.51 -23.86 2.84
C THR A 25 -9.69 -23.10 3.89
N CYS A 26 -9.44 -23.72 5.05
CA CYS A 26 -8.64 -23.05 6.07
C CYS A 26 -7.16 -22.94 5.65
N ALA A 27 -6.57 -24.01 5.11
CA ALA A 27 -5.19 -23.96 4.61
C ALA A 27 -5.01 -22.89 3.50
N THR A 28 -5.98 -22.76 2.60
CA THR A 28 -5.98 -21.73 1.56
C THR A 28 -6.15 -20.32 2.14
N ILE A 29 -7.03 -20.13 3.14
CA ILE A 29 -7.16 -18.84 3.84
C ILE A 29 -5.85 -18.47 4.55
N MET A 30 -5.22 -19.39 5.29
CA MET A 30 -3.94 -19.11 5.95
C MET A 30 -2.84 -18.70 4.96
N THR A 31 -2.69 -19.45 3.87
CA THR A 31 -1.65 -19.15 2.87
C THR A 31 -1.93 -17.83 2.14
N THR A 32 -3.17 -17.58 1.72
CA THR A 32 -3.54 -16.33 1.03
C THR A 32 -3.44 -15.11 1.95
N THR A 33 -3.90 -15.20 3.20
CA THR A 33 -3.78 -14.09 4.18
C THR A 33 -2.33 -13.78 4.50
N PHE A 34 -1.46 -14.78 4.64
CA PHE A 34 -0.03 -14.57 4.81
C PHE A 34 0.60 -13.84 3.61
N ILE A 35 0.28 -14.28 2.38
CA ILE A 35 0.77 -13.62 1.16
C ILE A 35 0.28 -12.17 1.08
N ILE A 36 -1.01 -11.94 1.34
CA ILE A 36 -1.61 -10.60 1.34
C ILE A 36 -0.95 -9.71 2.39
N GLU A 37 -0.71 -10.22 3.61
CA GLU A 37 -0.03 -9.49 4.68
C GLU A 37 1.37 -9.02 4.24
N CYS A 38 2.18 -9.91 3.64
CA CYS A 38 3.49 -9.52 3.11
C CYS A 38 3.39 -8.41 2.05
N ILE A 39 2.40 -8.48 1.16
CA ILE A 39 2.18 -7.45 0.13
C ILE A 39 1.78 -6.12 0.77
N LEU A 40 0.84 -6.14 1.73
CA LEU A 40 0.36 -4.94 2.42
C LEU A 40 1.44 -4.27 3.28
N ILE A 41 2.32 -5.05 3.90
CA ILE A 41 3.48 -4.51 4.62
C ILE A 41 4.34 -3.66 3.69
N HIS A 42 4.66 -4.17 2.49
CA HIS A 42 5.47 -3.41 1.53
C HIS A 42 4.73 -2.22 0.91
N LEU A 43 3.43 -2.33 0.64
CA LEU A 43 2.67 -1.30 -0.08
C LEU A 43 2.05 -0.22 0.82
N VAL A 44 1.84 -0.50 2.10
CA VAL A 44 1.14 0.41 3.03
C VAL A 44 2.00 0.72 4.25
N VAL A 45 2.49 -0.31 4.93
CA VAL A 45 3.18 -0.13 6.22
C VAL A 45 4.53 0.57 6.05
N GLN A 46 5.36 0.09 5.13
CA GLN A 46 6.65 0.71 4.82
C GLN A 46 6.53 2.17 4.37
N PRO A 47 5.69 2.54 3.38
CA PRO A 47 5.56 3.94 2.99
C PRO A 47 4.90 4.80 4.06
N TYR A 48 4.01 4.24 4.89
CA TYR A 48 3.50 4.96 6.06
C TYR A 48 4.62 5.36 7.02
N PHE A 49 5.57 4.47 7.33
CA PHE A 49 6.70 4.81 8.20
C PHE A 49 7.54 5.95 7.61
N HIS A 50 7.84 5.90 6.31
CA HIS A 50 8.55 7.01 5.65
C HIS A 50 7.75 8.32 5.68
N GLU A 51 6.44 8.26 5.43
CA GLU A 51 5.56 9.43 5.45
C GLU A 51 5.37 9.99 6.88
N SER A 52 5.45 9.13 7.90
CA SER A 52 5.28 9.49 9.32
C SER A 52 6.38 10.40 9.84
N ALA A 53 7.58 10.35 9.23
CA ALA A 53 8.70 11.24 9.55
C ALA A 53 8.47 12.70 9.13
N PHE A 54 7.39 13.00 8.39
CA PHE A 54 7.05 14.35 7.97
C PHE A 54 6.01 14.98 8.90
N THR A 55 6.37 16.12 9.50
CA THR A 55 5.56 16.89 10.44
C THR A 55 4.88 18.08 9.77
N HIS A 56 3.67 18.39 10.20
CA HIS A 56 2.83 19.45 9.63
C HIS A 56 3.40 20.86 9.89
N THR A 57 3.40 21.71 8.85
CA THR A 57 3.72 23.14 8.94
C THR A 57 3.09 23.94 7.79
N ASN A 58 3.30 25.25 7.78
CA ASN A 58 2.92 26.14 6.68
C ASN A 58 4.11 26.37 5.75
N CYS A 59 3.89 26.16 4.45
CA CYS A 59 4.83 26.50 3.40
C CYS A 59 4.36 27.72 2.60
N THR A 60 5.31 28.45 2.05
CA THR A 60 5.09 29.51 1.07
C THR A 60 5.81 29.18 -0.23
N PHE A 61 5.13 29.34 -1.36
CA PHE A 61 5.73 29.22 -2.67
C PHE A 61 6.81 30.29 -2.90
N VAL A 62 7.99 29.88 -3.37
CA VAL A 62 9.05 30.81 -3.77
C VAL A 62 9.13 30.86 -5.30
N HIS A 63 9.44 29.73 -5.93
CA HIS A 63 9.53 29.63 -7.38
C HIS A 63 9.44 28.17 -7.87
N ALA A 64 9.23 27.98 -9.16
CA ALA A 64 9.26 26.67 -9.79
C ALA A 64 9.85 26.74 -11.19
N HIS A 65 10.67 25.75 -11.54
CA HIS A 65 11.35 25.67 -12.84
C HIS A 65 11.46 24.22 -13.33
N TYR A 66 11.57 24.03 -14.64
CA TYR A 66 11.78 22.72 -15.23
C TYR A 66 13.26 22.35 -15.18
N VAL A 67 13.58 21.22 -14.54
CA VAL A 67 14.95 20.69 -14.45
C VAL A 67 15.29 19.84 -15.67
N ARG A 68 14.32 19.06 -16.14
CA ARG A 68 14.47 18.15 -17.28
C ARG A 68 13.16 18.04 -18.05
N LYS A 69 13.22 18.10 -19.38
CA LYS A 69 12.02 18.05 -20.24
C LYS A 69 11.41 16.66 -20.36
N ASP A 70 12.24 15.63 -20.36
CA ASP A 70 11.84 14.25 -20.59
C ASP A 70 12.41 13.33 -19.51
N VAL A 71 11.65 13.08 -18.45
CA VAL A 71 11.92 12.01 -17.48
C VAL A 71 11.04 10.82 -17.83
N LYS A 72 11.66 9.66 -18.04
CA LYS A 72 10.92 8.42 -18.31
C LYS A 72 10.20 7.98 -17.04
N CYS A 73 8.93 7.64 -17.17
CA CYS A 73 8.18 6.99 -16.12
C CYS A 73 8.76 5.61 -15.81
N GLU A 74 8.92 5.30 -14.53
CA GLU A 74 9.31 3.96 -14.13
C GLU A 74 8.10 3.02 -14.24
N ASN A 75 8.15 2.07 -15.17
CA ASN A 75 7.17 1.01 -15.30
C ASN A 75 7.91 -0.31 -15.58
N LYS A 76 7.55 -1.36 -14.83
CA LYS A 76 8.08 -2.72 -15.02
C LYS A 76 7.47 -3.44 -16.22
N CYS A 77 6.32 -3.00 -16.71
CA CYS A 77 5.49 -3.77 -17.66
C CYS A 77 5.60 -3.33 -19.12
N SER A 78 6.13 -2.14 -19.44
CA SER A 78 6.07 -1.59 -20.81
C SER A 78 7.45 -1.17 -21.34
N LYS A 79 7.74 -1.58 -22.58
CA LYS A 79 8.95 -1.21 -23.33
C LYS A 79 8.91 0.26 -23.76
N ASP A 80 7.74 0.73 -24.20
CA ASP A 80 7.47 2.14 -24.48
C ASP A 80 6.98 2.81 -23.19
N ARG A 81 7.92 3.48 -22.52
CA ARG A 81 7.64 4.25 -21.30
C ARG A 81 7.25 5.66 -21.69
N SER A 82 6.09 6.11 -21.21
CA SER A 82 5.72 7.51 -21.28
C SER A 82 6.71 8.38 -20.51
N LYS A 83 6.71 9.67 -20.81
CA LYS A 83 7.61 10.66 -20.24
C LYS A 83 6.82 11.82 -19.66
N PHE A 84 7.44 12.52 -18.73
CA PHE A 84 6.91 13.74 -18.15
C PHE A 84 8.02 14.78 -17.95
N PRO A 85 7.68 16.09 -17.99
CA PRO A 85 8.61 17.14 -17.64
C PRO A 85 8.81 17.22 -16.12
N CYS A 86 10.06 17.21 -15.68
CA CYS A 86 10.41 17.32 -14.26
C CYS A 86 10.38 18.78 -13.82
N LEU A 87 9.34 19.14 -13.09
CA LEU A 87 9.19 20.44 -12.42
C LEU A 87 9.80 20.36 -11.02
N LYS A 88 10.75 21.23 -10.70
CA LYS A 88 11.21 21.44 -9.32
C LYS A 88 10.48 22.64 -8.74
N VAL A 89 9.91 22.45 -7.55
CA VAL A 89 9.18 23.48 -6.82
C VAL A 89 9.93 23.78 -5.53
N ILE A 90 10.24 25.04 -5.32
CA ILE A 90 10.94 25.53 -4.13
C ILE A 90 9.94 26.28 -3.26
N VAL A 91 9.87 25.88 -2.00
CA VAL A 91 9.03 26.48 -0.98
C VAL A 91 9.87 26.90 0.22
N GLN A 92 9.32 27.80 1.03
CA GLN A 92 9.92 28.22 2.28
C GLN A 92 9.00 27.89 3.46
N TYR A 93 9.57 27.54 4.61
CA TYR A 93 8.85 27.40 5.87
C TYR A 93 9.63 28.08 7.00
N LEU A 94 8.92 28.44 8.07
CA LEU A 94 9.51 29.11 9.23
C LEU A 94 9.76 28.09 10.35
N ASN A 95 10.99 28.02 10.86
CA ASN A 95 11.36 27.25 12.05
C ASN A 95 12.27 28.08 12.96
N GLY A 96 11.90 28.24 14.24
CA GLY A 96 12.73 28.96 15.21
C GLY A 96 13.17 30.37 14.78
N ASN A 97 12.29 31.12 14.09
CA ASN A 97 12.53 32.44 13.48
C ASN A 97 13.48 32.47 12.26
N LYS A 98 13.84 31.31 11.71
CA LYS A 98 14.61 31.21 10.47
C LYS A 98 13.73 30.70 9.34
N ASN A 99 13.89 31.28 8.16
CA ASN A 99 13.28 30.78 6.94
C ASN A 99 14.18 29.69 6.35
N HIS A 100 13.60 28.52 6.16
CA HIS A 100 14.25 27.37 5.52
C HIS A 100 13.65 27.20 4.13
N THR A 101 14.50 26.97 3.13
CA THR A 101 14.09 26.82 1.73
C THR A 101 14.29 25.38 1.31
N VAL A 102 13.24 24.75 0.81
CA VAL A 102 13.17 23.29 0.62
C VAL A 102 12.53 22.92 -0.71
N ILE A 103 12.79 21.69 -1.16
CA ILE A 103 12.14 21.13 -2.34
C ILE A 103 10.80 20.53 -1.94
N LEU A 104 9.73 20.93 -2.63
CA LEU A 104 8.39 20.38 -2.45
C LEU A 104 8.17 19.19 -3.38
N PHE A 105 7.64 18.10 -2.83
CA PHE A 105 7.10 16.94 -3.53
C PHE A 105 5.59 16.84 -3.26
N ASP A 106 4.82 16.33 -4.21
CA ASP A 106 3.36 16.21 -4.09
C ASP A 106 2.95 15.20 -3.02
N ASN A 107 3.63 14.06 -2.95
CA ASN A 107 3.37 12.96 -2.02
C ASN A 107 4.61 12.04 -1.88
N ILE A 108 4.53 11.07 -0.97
CA ILE A 108 5.65 10.17 -0.68
C ILE A 108 6.04 9.25 -1.85
N ALA A 109 5.13 8.94 -2.78
CA ALA A 109 5.45 8.11 -3.94
C ALA A 109 6.38 8.83 -4.90
N THR A 110 6.09 10.10 -5.24
CA THR A 110 6.98 10.92 -6.08
C THR A 110 8.31 11.14 -5.40
N TYR A 111 8.30 11.41 -4.09
CA TYR A 111 9.51 11.53 -3.28
C TYR A 111 10.41 10.29 -3.42
N ASN A 112 9.88 9.09 -3.15
CA ASN A 112 10.66 7.86 -3.19
C ASN A 112 11.26 7.55 -4.58
N HIS A 113 10.55 7.88 -5.65
CA HIS A 113 10.97 7.57 -7.01
C HIS A 113 11.83 8.64 -7.69
N TYR A 114 11.61 9.92 -7.37
CA TYR A 114 12.20 11.05 -8.12
C TYR A 114 12.91 12.07 -7.23
N LYS A 115 13.15 11.77 -5.94
CA LYS A 115 13.96 12.61 -5.02
C LYS A 115 15.30 13.03 -5.62
N PHE A 116 16.02 12.11 -6.26
CA PHE A 116 17.34 12.41 -6.84
C PHE A 116 17.31 13.52 -7.90
N LEU A 117 16.23 13.58 -8.69
CA LEU A 117 16.04 14.64 -9.69
C LEU A 117 15.37 15.89 -9.09
N GLY A 118 14.70 15.75 -7.94
CA GLY A 118 13.93 16.80 -7.29
C GLY A 118 12.66 17.17 -8.08
N CYS A 119 12.02 16.18 -8.71
CA CYS A 119 10.75 16.40 -9.41
C CYS A 119 9.61 16.47 -8.40
N ALA A 120 8.88 17.58 -8.37
CA ALA A 120 7.83 17.86 -7.41
C ALA A 120 6.57 17.01 -7.62
N THR A 121 6.29 16.58 -8.85
CA THR A 121 5.17 15.67 -9.15
C THR A 121 5.57 14.71 -10.26
N SER A 122 4.94 13.55 -10.30
CA SER A 122 5.18 12.54 -11.32
C SER A 122 3.85 11.94 -11.83
N ALA A 123 3.33 12.51 -12.91
CA ALA A 123 2.24 11.88 -13.65
C ALA A 123 2.82 10.90 -14.67
N CYS A 124 2.31 9.67 -14.61
CA CYS A 124 2.73 8.58 -15.48
C CYS A 124 1.54 7.92 -16.16
N HIS A 125 0.69 8.75 -16.78
CA HIS A 125 -0.30 8.33 -17.75
C HIS A 125 0.37 7.78 -19.00
N HIS A 126 -0.41 7.06 -19.82
CA HIS A 126 0.10 6.40 -21.02
C HIS A 126 0.60 7.40 -22.10
N ARG A 127 0.09 8.63 -22.12
CA ARG A 127 0.47 9.65 -23.11
C ARG A 127 1.34 10.74 -22.48
N ASP A 128 2.41 11.12 -23.18
CA ASP A 128 3.32 12.18 -22.77
C ASP A 128 2.62 13.55 -22.66
N MET A 129 1.61 13.80 -23.51
CA MET A 129 0.82 15.03 -23.47
C MET A 129 0.01 15.16 -22.17
N ASP A 130 -0.65 14.07 -21.74
CA ASP A 130 -1.44 14.06 -20.51
C ASP A 130 -0.55 14.29 -19.28
N ASN A 131 0.67 13.74 -19.31
CA ASN A 131 1.67 13.96 -18.26
C ASN A 131 2.16 15.42 -18.24
N THR A 132 2.38 16.01 -19.41
CA THR A 132 2.78 17.42 -19.54
C THR A 132 1.69 18.34 -18.98
N GLU A 133 0.45 18.11 -19.39
CA GLU A 133 -0.72 18.87 -18.91
C GLU A 133 -0.89 18.74 -17.39
N TRP A 134 -0.66 17.55 -16.82
CA TRP A 134 -0.71 17.35 -15.37
C TRP A 134 0.32 18.21 -14.63
N VAL A 135 1.58 18.21 -15.09
CA VAL A 135 2.66 18.97 -14.47
C VAL A 135 2.40 20.48 -14.57
N GLU A 136 1.90 20.96 -15.71
CA GLU A 136 1.53 22.36 -15.90
C GLU A 136 0.38 22.77 -14.97
N LYS A 137 -0.67 21.96 -14.87
CA LYS A 137 -1.78 22.19 -13.93
C LYS A 137 -1.29 22.18 -12.48
N PHE A 138 -0.39 21.27 -12.13
CA PHE A 138 0.22 21.24 -10.80
C PHE A 138 0.99 22.54 -10.51
N GLN A 139 1.81 23.01 -11.46
CA GLN A 139 2.54 24.27 -11.34
C GLN A 139 1.59 25.45 -11.13
N GLN A 140 0.50 25.52 -11.92
CA GLN A 140 -0.51 26.58 -11.82
C GLN A 140 -1.21 26.58 -10.45
N ARG A 141 -1.61 25.40 -9.95
CA ARG A 141 -2.27 25.28 -8.64
C ARG A 141 -1.38 25.78 -7.51
N ILE A 142 -0.11 25.37 -7.48
CA ILE A 142 0.82 25.77 -6.41
C ILE A 142 1.13 27.27 -6.48
N LYS A 143 1.35 27.81 -7.68
CA LYS A 143 1.55 29.26 -7.87
C LYS A 143 0.36 30.07 -7.36
N HIS A 144 -0.86 29.58 -7.57
CA HIS A 144 -2.07 30.29 -7.17
C HIS A 144 -2.29 30.28 -5.64
N GLN A 145 -2.01 29.16 -4.97
CA GLN A 145 -2.25 29.05 -3.53
C GLN A 145 -1.30 29.94 -2.72
N HIS A 146 -0.06 30.16 -3.17
CA HIS A 146 1.04 30.94 -2.55
C HIS A 146 1.41 30.57 -1.11
N TYR A 147 0.45 30.41 -0.20
CA TYR A 147 0.56 29.89 1.15
C TYR A 147 -0.32 28.65 1.31
N PHE A 148 0.23 27.56 1.82
CA PHE A 148 -0.50 26.30 1.96
C PHE A 148 0.11 25.42 3.05
N GLN A 149 -0.69 24.45 3.52
CA GLN A 149 -0.21 23.42 4.44
C GLN A 149 0.70 22.45 3.71
N CYS A 150 1.79 22.07 4.38
CA CYS A 150 2.77 21.12 3.89
C CYS A 150 3.33 20.32 5.07
N TYR A 151 4.21 19.36 4.77
CA TYR A 151 4.85 18.52 5.77
C TYR A 151 6.35 18.48 5.56
N ILE A 152 7.14 18.80 6.58
CA ILE A 152 8.62 18.83 6.53
C ILE A 152 9.18 17.58 7.19
N HIS A 153 10.22 17.02 6.59
CA HIS A 153 10.92 15.88 7.17
C HIS A 153 11.69 16.30 8.42
N THR A 154 11.52 15.57 9.53
CA THR A 154 12.14 15.91 10.83
C THR A 154 13.67 15.85 10.85
N ILE A 155 14.26 14.89 10.13
CA ILE A 155 15.72 14.71 10.03
C ILE A 155 16.32 15.42 8.80
N HIS A 156 15.64 15.38 7.66
CA HIS A 156 16.10 15.96 6.39
C HIS A 156 15.34 17.26 6.10
N GLU A 157 15.71 18.33 6.80
CA GLU A 157 15.01 19.63 6.72
C GLU A 157 14.96 20.27 5.31
N ASP A 158 15.59 19.69 4.29
CA ASP A 158 15.61 20.19 2.91
C ASP A 158 14.42 19.71 2.05
N GLU A 159 13.51 18.92 2.62
CA GLU A 159 12.49 18.18 1.86
C GLU A 159 11.08 18.34 2.47
N ALA A 160 10.11 18.65 1.60
CA ALA A 160 8.71 18.86 1.97
C ALA A 160 7.75 18.00 1.13
N LEU A 161 6.67 17.53 1.76
CA LEU A 161 5.52 16.91 1.09
C LEU A 161 4.32 17.86 1.11
N LEU A 162 3.55 17.88 0.02
CA LEU A 162 2.29 18.61 -0.06
C LEU A 162 1.14 17.82 0.58
N TYR A 163 1.03 16.53 0.26
CA TYR A 163 -0.03 15.65 0.77
C TYR A 163 0.54 14.41 1.45
N LYS A 164 -0.10 14.03 2.55
CA LYS A 164 0.04 12.73 3.20
C LYS A 164 -1.22 11.93 2.95
N PHE A 165 -1.08 10.69 2.50
CA PHE A 165 -2.24 9.84 2.19
C PHE A 165 -2.32 8.59 3.05
N TYR A 166 -1.22 8.20 3.72
CA TYR A 166 -1.26 7.07 4.65
C TYR A 166 -1.63 7.54 6.05
N THR A 167 -2.79 7.09 6.50
CA THR A 167 -3.23 7.34 7.88
C THR A 167 -2.92 6.14 8.77
N PHE A 168 -2.84 6.37 10.07
CA PHE A 168 -2.73 5.29 11.05
C PHE A 168 -3.89 4.29 10.91
N THR A 169 -5.10 4.77 10.63
CA THR A 169 -6.28 3.94 10.39
C THR A 169 -6.10 3.01 9.19
N SER A 170 -5.52 3.50 8.09
CA SER A 170 -5.22 2.68 6.90
C SER A 170 -4.24 1.54 7.24
N VAL A 171 -3.19 1.85 8.01
CA VAL A 171 -2.21 0.85 8.48
C VAL A 171 -2.85 -0.16 9.40
N PHE A 172 -3.65 0.31 10.37
CA PHE A 172 -4.35 -0.56 11.30
C PHE A 172 -5.21 -1.58 10.55
N HIS A 173 -6.08 -1.13 9.64
CA HIS A 173 -6.92 -2.05 8.87
C HIS A 173 -6.14 -2.99 7.95
N SER A 174 -5.00 -2.54 7.43
CA SER A 174 -4.15 -3.35 6.55
C SER A 174 -3.49 -4.52 7.30
N ILE A 175 -3.17 -4.36 8.57
CA ILE A 175 -2.51 -5.38 9.41
C ILE A 175 -3.55 -6.21 10.18
N PHE A 176 -4.56 -5.55 10.74
CA PHE A 176 -5.48 -6.16 11.68
C PHE A 176 -6.36 -7.24 11.05
N TRP A 177 -6.93 -6.98 9.88
CA TRP A 177 -7.88 -7.91 9.26
C TRP A 177 -7.22 -9.19 8.74
N PRO A 178 -6.09 -9.15 8.00
CA PRO A 178 -5.43 -10.38 7.56
C PRO A 178 -4.94 -11.24 8.73
N ILE A 179 -4.40 -10.62 9.79
CA ILE A 179 -3.96 -11.35 11.00
C ILE A 179 -5.14 -12.03 11.68
N ILE A 180 -6.28 -11.35 11.87
CA ILE A 180 -7.45 -11.98 12.48
C ILE A 180 -7.95 -13.15 11.63
N LEU A 181 -8.03 -12.99 10.31
CA LEU A 181 -8.45 -14.09 9.42
C LEU A 181 -7.48 -15.27 9.49
N PHE A 182 -6.18 -15.01 9.54
CA PHE A 182 -5.17 -16.03 9.74
C PHE A 182 -5.37 -16.78 11.06
N LEU A 183 -5.55 -16.05 12.17
CA LEU A 183 -5.74 -16.63 13.50
C LEU A 183 -7.04 -17.44 13.59
N LEU A 184 -8.15 -16.93 13.07
CA LEU A 184 -9.43 -17.64 13.03
C LEU A 184 -9.30 -18.93 12.22
N SER A 185 -8.63 -18.87 11.07
CA SER A 185 -8.41 -20.04 10.24
C SER A 185 -7.50 -21.09 10.91
N PHE A 186 -6.44 -20.63 11.57
CA PHE A 186 -5.56 -21.49 12.37
C PHE A 186 -6.31 -22.17 13.52
N ILE A 187 -7.15 -21.43 14.25
CA ILE A 187 -7.99 -21.98 15.31
C ILE A 187 -8.98 -23.01 14.76
N CYS A 188 -9.64 -22.72 13.63
CA CYS A 188 -10.54 -23.67 12.98
C CYS A 188 -9.81 -24.97 12.59
N LEU A 189 -8.62 -24.89 11.98
CA LEU A 189 -7.81 -26.06 11.66
C LEU A 189 -7.42 -26.84 12.90
N TYR A 190 -6.99 -26.15 13.94
CA TYR A 190 -6.63 -26.78 15.20
C TYR A 190 -7.82 -27.54 15.80
N ILE A 191 -9.01 -26.94 15.83
CA ILE A 191 -10.23 -27.59 16.32
C ILE A 191 -10.56 -28.84 15.50
N ILE A 192 -10.55 -28.74 14.18
CA ILE A 192 -10.86 -29.88 13.31
C ILE A 192 -9.81 -30.98 13.45
N TYR A 193 -8.54 -30.62 13.56
CA TYR A 193 -7.46 -31.56 13.81
C TYR A 193 -7.65 -32.32 15.13
N ILE A 194 -8.09 -31.66 16.20
CA ILE A 194 -8.37 -32.32 17.48
C ILE A 194 -9.52 -33.33 17.35
N PHE A 195 -10.55 -33.04 16.55
CA PHE A 195 -11.70 -33.95 16.36
C PHE A 195 -11.43 -35.09 15.38
N ASP A 196 -10.81 -34.81 14.24
CA ASP A 196 -10.63 -35.75 13.14
C ASP A 196 -9.27 -36.48 13.21
N LYS A 197 -8.24 -35.86 13.81
CA LYS A 197 -6.85 -36.37 13.82
C LYS A 197 -6.32 -36.76 12.44
N CYS A 198 -6.76 -36.07 11.40
CA CYS A 198 -6.47 -36.36 10.00
C CYS A 198 -6.99 -37.74 9.50
N HIS A 199 -7.93 -38.38 10.22
CA HIS A 199 -8.53 -39.64 9.79
C HIS A 199 -9.24 -39.51 8.45
N VAL A 200 -9.78 -38.32 8.13
CA VAL A 200 -10.42 -38.05 6.83
C VAL A 200 -9.50 -38.31 5.62
N TRP A 201 -8.18 -38.28 5.81
CA TRP A 201 -7.17 -38.44 4.74
C TRP A 201 -6.60 -39.85 4.63
N THR A 202 -6.85 -40.76 5.58
CA THR A 202 -6.25 -42.11 5.55
C THR A 202 -6.73 -42.95 4.37
N GLY A 203 -8.01 -42.82 3.99
CA GLY A 203 -8.59 -43.56 2.86
C GLY A 203 -8.15 -43.10 1.46
N ASP A 204 -7.44 -41.98 1.32
CA ASP A 204 -6.95 -41.51 0.02
C ASP A 204 -5.60 -42.17 -0.36
N GLN A 205 -4.89 -42.78 0.59
CA GLN A 205 -3.60 -43.45 0.33
C GLN A 205 -3.76 -44.78 -0.43
N ASP A 206 -4.91 -45.43 -0.31
CA ASP A 206 -5.16 -46.76 -0.88
C ASP A 206 -5.37 -46.75 -2.42
N VAL A 207 -5.46 -45.57 -3.05
CA VAL A 207 -5.76 -45.43 -4.49
C VAL A 207 -4.50 -45.27 -5.36
N ILE A 208 -3.30 -45.22 -4.77
CA ILE A 208 -2.04 -45.20 -5.53
C ILE A 208 -1.49 -46.64 -5.63
N VAL A 209 -2.09 -47.43 -6.53
CA VAL A 209 -1.52 -48.67 -7.07
C VAL A 209 -1.56 -48.61 -8.59
#